data_AF-A0A023G680-F1
#
_entry.id   AF-A0A023G680-F1
#
_cell.length_a   1.000
_cell.length_b   1.000
_cell.length_c   1.000
_cell.angle_alpha   90.00
_cell.angle_beta   90.00
_cell.angle_gamma   90.00
#
_symmetry.space_group_name_H-M   'P 1'
#
loop_
_entity.id
_entity.type
_entity.pdbx_description
1 polymer ?
#
loop_
_entity_poly.entity_id
_entity_poly.type
_entity_poly.pdbx_seq_one_letter_code
_entity_poly.pdbx_strand_id
1 'polypeptide(L)'
;MAASVCKAVKPTILFAIIYLSSGMEYVSRQHELTFDSKGRCVFEGLAIPNKGEGFKSGCILILCDFHHKSITVYGCPPPPYVFPESNYGFNNNLIWPNCCPGHEV
;
A
#
# COMPACT_ATOMS: atom_id res chain seq x y z
N MET A 1 -12.72 71.30 -32.17
CA MET A 1 -11.47 70.87 -31.51
C MET A 1 -11.79 69.73 -30.58
N ALA A 2 -11.41 68.50 -30.92
CA ALA A 2 -11.50 67.35 -30.04
C ALA A 2 -10.27 66.49 -30.27
N ALA A 3 -9.37 66.45 -29.28
CA ALA A 3 -8.19 65.61 -29.30
C ALA A 3 -8.59 64.21 -28.79
N SER A 4 -8.48 63.20 -29.65
CA SER A 4 -8.71 61.81 -29.28
C SER A 4 -7.42 61.24 -28.66
N VAL A 5 -7.48 60.91 -27.38
CA VAL A 5 -6.37 60.34 -26.60
C VAL A 5 -6.27 58.84 -26.92
N CYS A 6 -5.28 58.47 -27.73
CA CYS A 6 -5.01 57.07 -28.06
C CYS A 6 -4.29 56.40 -26.88
N LYS A 7 -5.01 55.67 -26.03
CA LYS A 7 -4.42 54.86 -24.96
C LYS A 7 -3.81 53.58 -25.56
N ALA A 8 -2.48 53.47 -25.49
CA ALA A 8 -1.75 52.26 -25.82
C ALA A 8 -2.16 51.11 -24.89
N VAL A 9 -2.83 50.10 -25.44
CA VAL A 9 -3.22 48.87 -24.71
C VAL A 9 -2.00 47.96 -24.67
N LYS A 10 -1.42 47.74 -23.48
CA LYS A 10 -0.34 46.76 -23.28
C LYS A 10 -0.95 45.35 -23.37
N PRO A 11 -0.46 44.45 -24.25
CA PRO A 11 -0.89 43.07 -24.25
C PRO A 11 -0.17 42.36 -23.09
N THR A 12 -0.83 42.23 -21.95
CA THR A 12 -0.36 41.37 -20.87
C THR A 12 -0.69 39.93 -21.26
N ILE A 13 0.25 39.27 -21.94
CA ILE A 13 0.22 37.83 -22.18
C ILE A 13 0.38 37.17 -20.80
N LEU A 14 -0.72 36.72 -20.20
CA LEU A 14 -0.68 35.87 -19.01
C LEU A 14 -0.92 34.42 -19.47
N PHE A 15 0.16 33.68 -19.66
CA PHE A 15 0.15 32.22 -19.74
C PHE A 15 -0.33 31.66 -18.39
N ALA A 16 -1.63 31.48 -18.24
CA ALA A 16 -2.23 30.78 -17.11
C ALA A 16 -2.80 29.43 -17.59
N ILE A 17 -1.93 28.54 -18.07
CA ILE A 17 -2.27 27.13 -18.27
C ILE A 17 -1.13 26.30 -17.70
N ILE A 18 -1.50 25.17 -17.09
CA ILE A 18 -0.67 24.03 -16.69
C ILE A 18 -0.07 24.10 -15.27
N TYR A 19 -0.92 24.21 -14.25
CA TYR A 19 -0.62 23.60 -12.95
C TYR A 19 -1.93 23.13 -12.31
N LEU A 20 -2.17 21.81 -12.31
CA LEU A 20 -3.00 21.03 -11.37
C LEU A 20 -3.57 19.75 -12.02
N SER A 21 -2.72 18.99 -12.69
CA SER A 21 -2.95 17.56 -12.87
C SER A 21 -1.80 16.80 -12.19
N SER A 22 -1.68 16.95 -10.87
CA SER A 22 -1.10 15.90 -10.05
C SER A 22 -2.11 14.74 -10.05
N GLY A 23 -2.21 14.07 -11.20
CA GLY A 23 -2.89 12.79 -11.27
C GLY A 23 -2.11 11.87 -10.36
N MET A 24 -2.70 11.53 -9.21
CA MET A 24 -2.23 10.38 -8.48
C MET A 24 -2.37 9.20 -9.44
N GLU A 25 -1.25 8.70 -9.95
CA GLU A 25 -1.22 7.39 -10.58
C GLU A 25 -1.65 6.40 -9.50
N TYR A 26 -2.94 6.09 -9.47
CA TYR A 26 -3.46 4.94 -8.74
C TYR A 26 -2.94 3.71 -9.47
N VAL A 27 -1.70 3.32 -9.16
CA VAL A 27 -1.17 2.02 -9.55
C VAL A 27 -1.92 1.00 -8.70
N SER A 28 -3.09 0.59 -9.17
CA SER A 28 -3.78 -0.59 -8.65
C SER A 28 -2.93 -1.80 -9.02
N ARG A 29 -1.97 -2.15 -8.15
CA ARG A 29 -1.28 -3.43 -8.27
C ARG A 29 -2.32 -4.52 -8.08
N GLN A 30 -2.64 -5.23 -9.16
CA GLN A 30 -3.46 -6.41 -9.07
C GLN A 30 -2.68 -7.46 -8.28
N HIS A 31 -3.16 -7.76 -7.07
CA HIS A 31 -2.60 -8.82 -6.26
C HIS A 31 -3.22 -10.14 -6.69
N GLU A 32 -2.37 -11.12 -6.96
CA GLU A 32 -2.82 -12.48 -7.28
C GLU A 32 -3.15 -13.22 -5.97
N LEU A 33 -4.40 -13.65 -5.83
CA LEU A 33 -4.85 -14.51 -4.74
C LEU A 33 -5.59 -15.72 -5.32
N THR A 34 -5.04 -16.91 -5.08
CA THR A 34 -5.63 -18.18 -5.51
C THR A 34 -5.82 -19.10 -4.30
N PHE A 35 -6.85 -19.95 -4.35
CA PHE A 35 -7.08 -20.97 -3.31
C PHE A 35 -6.85 -22.34 -3.92
N ASP A 36 -5.78 -23.02 -3.50
CA ASP A 36 -5.37 -24.27 -4.12
C ASP A 36 -6.19 -25.48 -3.62
N SER A 37 -6.08 -26.60 -4.34
CA SER A 37 -6.75 -27.86 -3.97
C SER A 37 -6.19 -28.51 -2.69
N LYS A 38 -5.07 -28.00 -2.15
CA LYS A 38 -4.44 -28.49 -0.92
C LYS A 38 -4.90 -27.72 0.32
N GLY A 39 -5.88 -26.83 0.20
CA GLY A 39 -6.38 -26.08 1.35
C GLY A 39 -5.55 -24.86 1.71
N ARG A 40 -4.80 -24.29 0.77
CA ARG A 40 -3.89 -23.15 1.01
C ARG A 40 -4.34 -21.89 0.28
N CYS A 41 -4.05 -20.74 0.88
CA CYS A 41 -4.12 -19.46 0.19
C CYS A 41 -2.78 -19.21 -0.50
N VAL A 42 -2.79 -18.99 -1.81
CA VAL A 42 -1.62 -18.61 -2.59
C VAL A 42 -1.73 -17.12 -2.89
N PHE A 43 -0.98 -16.31 -2.13
CA PHE A 43 -0.96 -14.85 -2.28
C PHE A 43 0.39 -14.40 -2.83
N GLU A 44 0.39 -13.84 -4.05
CA GLU A 44 1.60 -13.34 -4.72
C GLU A 44 2.76 -14.34 -4.72
N GLY A 45 2.46 -15.62 -5.00
CA GLY A 45 3.39 -16.74 -5.03
C GLY A 45 3.68 -17.41 -3.67
N LEU A 46 3.24 -16.82 -2.55
CA LEU A 46 3.38 -17.40 -1.22
C LEU A 46 2.21 -18.32 -0.90
N ALA A 47 2.49 -19.61 -0.70
CA ALA A 47 1.48 -20.59 -0.30
C ALA A 47 1.38 -20.68 1.23
N ILE A 48 0.28 -20.19 1.78
CA ILE A 48 -0.01 -20.11 3.21
C ILE A 48 -1.07 -21.17 3.56
N PRO A 49 -0.82 -22.06 4.54
CA PRO A 49 -1.81 -23.04 4.95
C PRO A 49 -3.05 -22.38 5.57
N ASN A 50 -4.19 -23.06 5.54
CA ASN A 50 -5.40 -22.61 6.24
C ASN A 50 -5.10 -22.30 7.71
N LYS A 51 -5.55 -21.14 8.19
CA LYS A 51 -5.23 -20.59 9.53
C LYS A 51 -3.73 -20.42 9.80
N GLY A 52 -2.92 -20.42 8.74
CA GLY A 52 -1.49 -20.20 8.82
C GLY A 52 -1.11 -18.75 8.61
N GLU A 53 0.17 -18.51 8.84
CA GLU A 53 0.81 -17.21 8.74
C GLU A 53 1.80 -17.19 7.57
N GLY A 54 1.82 -16.08 6.85
CA GLY A 54 2.80 -15.77 5.83
C GLY A 54 3.45 -14.43 6.12
N PHE A 55 4.76 -14.34 5.90
CA PHE A 55 5.50 -13.10 6.03
C PHE A 55 6.03 -12.69 4.67
N LYS A 56 5.91 -11.40 4.35
CA LYS A 56 6.38 -10.85 3.08
C LYS A 56 7.28 -9.64 3.30
N SER A 57 8.12 -9.37 2.30
CA SER A 57 8.87 -8.12 2.20
C SER A 57 7.95 -6.90 2.31
N GLY A 58 8.47 -5.83 2.91
CA GLY A 58 7.67 -4.65 3.24
C GLY A 58 7.09 -4.68 4.66
N CYS A 59 7.54 -5.60 5.51
CA CYS A 59 7.11 -5.75 6.90
C CYS A 59 5.60 -6.01 7.03
N ILE A 60 5.18 -7.18 6.51
CA ILE A 60 3.76 -7.54 6.41
C ILE A 60 3.54 -8.95 6.97
N LEU A 61 2.50 -9.10 7.78
CA LEU A 61 1.90 -10.38 8.19
C LEU A 61 0.66 -10.66 7.34
N ILE A 62 0.53 -11.90 6.88
CA ILE A 62 -0.59 -12.38 6.08
C ILE A 62 -1.20 -13.58 6.79
N LEU A 63 -2.49 -13.52 7.10
CA LEU A 63 -3.25 -14.63 7.68
C LEU A 63 -4.18 -15.21 6.62
N CYS A 64 -4.18 -16.54 6.47
CA CYS A 64 -5.03 -17.24 5.51
C CYS A 64 -6.28 -17.83 6.18
N ASP A 65 -7.46 -17.54 5.64
CA ASP A 65 -8.69 -18.27 5.94
C ASP A 65 -9.20 -18.95 4.66
N PHE A 66 -8.86 -20.23 4.51
CA PHE A 66 -9.22 -20.98 3.31
C PHE A 66 -10.72 -21.28 3.24
N HIS A 67 -11.40 -21.40 4.39
CA HIS A 67 -12.82 -21.71 4.43
C HIS A 67 -13.66 -20.50 4.01
N HIS A 68 -13.29 -19.32 4.49
CA HIS A 68 -13.94 -18.06 4.10
C HIS A 68 -13.40 -17.47 2.79
N LYS A 69 -12.43 -18.14 2.16
CA LYS A 69 -11.79 -17.70 0.92
C LYS A 69 -11.28 -16.27 1.02
N SER A 70 -10.58 -15.98 2.11
CA SER A 70 -10.03 -14.67 2.38
C SER A 70 -8.61 -14.75 2.92
N ILE A 71 -7.90 -13.64 2.79
CA ILE A 71 -6.67 -13.38 3.54
C ILE A 71 -6.84 -12.08 4.29
N THR A 72 -6.13 -11.95 5.40
CA THR A 72 -5.99 -10.67 6.11
C THR A 72 -4.54 -10.26 6.05
N VAL A 73 -4.29 -9.02 5.64
CA VAL A 73 -2.94 -8.47 5.49
C VAL A 73 -2.77 -7.37 6.52
N TYR A 74 -1.77 -7.52 7.40
CA TYR A 74 -1.38 -6.52 8.39
C TYR A 74 -0.03 -5.93 8.02
N GLY A 75 0.04 -4.60 7.96
CA GLY A 75 1.29 -3.85 7.82
C GLY A 75 1.67 -3.16 9.12
N CYS A 76 2.51 -2.13 9.01
CA CYS A 76 2.82 -1.22 10.12
C CYS A 76 1.86 -0.01 10.11
N PRO A 77 1.52 0.57 11.28
CA PRO A 77 1.86 0.07 12.62
C PRO A 77 1.09 -1.21 12.96
N PRO A 78 1.67 -2.12 13.75
CA PRO A 78 1.00 -3.36 14.12
C PRO A 78 -0.20 -3.06 15.04
N PRO A 79 -1.35 -3.71 14.84
CA PRO A 79 -2.49 -3.58 15.75
C PRO A 79 -2.13 -4.11 17.15
N PRO A 80 -2.66 -3.52 18.23
CA PRO A 80 -2.24 -3.84 19.60
C PRO A 80 -2.61 -5.26 20.08
N TYR A 81 -3.49 -5.96 19.36
CA TYR A 81 -4.00 -7.30 19.69
C TYR A 81 -3.78 -8.31 18.57
N VAL A 82 -2.92 -8.00 17.60
CA VAL A 82 -2.55 -8.93 16.53
C VAL A 82 -1.07 -9.25 16.70
N PHE A 83 -0.78 -10.52 16.95
CA PHE A 83 0.58 -11.02 17.09
C PHE A 83 0.71 -12.31 16.29
N PRO A 84 1.92 -12.62 15.79
CA PRO A 84 2.16 -13.92 15.19
C PRO A 84 1.89 -15.04 16.20
N GLU A 85 1.15 -16.06 15.80
CA GLU A 85 0.98 -17.29 16.56
C GLU A 85 2.28 -18.10 16.61
N SER A 86 3.13 -17.96 15.59
CA SER A 86 4.42 -18.63 15.52
C SER A 86 5.56 -17.83 16.14
N ASN A 87 6.56 -18.53 16.69
CA ASN A 87 7.81 -17.91 17.15
C ASN A 87 8.75 -17.52 15.98
N TYR A 88 8.28 -17.59 14.74
CA TYR A 88 9.09 -17.29 13.56
C TYR A 88 9.42 -15.81 13.53
N GLY A 89 10.72 -15.48 13.54
CA GLY A 89 11.18 -14.10 13.53
C GLY A 89 11.04 -13.34 14.85
N PHE A 90 10.75 -14.04 15.96
CA PHE A 90 10.63 -13.44 17.29
C PHE A 90 11.83 -12.57 17.69
N ASN A 91 13.05 -12.92 17.24
CA ASN A 91 14.29 -12.17 17.47
C ASN A 91 14.86 -11.54 16.18
N ASN A 92 14.01 -11.22 15.19
CA ASN A 92 14.45 -10.75 13.88
C ASN A 92 13.72 -9.47 13.45
N ASN A 93 14.45 -8.35 13.39
CA ASN A 93 13.97 -7.04 12.95
C ASN A 93 13.69 -6.93 11.43
N LEU A 94 13.75 -8.04 10.69
CA LEU A 94 13.30 -8.13 9.29
C LEU A 94 11.90 -8.75 9.16
N ILE A 95 11.33 -9.25 10.25
CA ILE A 95 10.06 -9.98 10.27
C ILE A 95 9.04 -9.20 11.11
N TRP A 96 7.80 -9.12 10.62
CA TRP A 96 6.72 -8.43 11.32
C TRP A 96 6.40 -9.17 12.64
N PRO A 97 6.15 -8.48 13.76
CA PRO A 97 6.02 -7.03 13.91
C PRO A 97 7.34 -6.29 14.16
N ASN A 98 8.44 -7.00 14.38
CA ASN A 98 9.71 -6.41 14.83
C ASN A 98 10.38 -5.51 13.78
N CYS A 99 10.06 -5.69 12.51
CA CYS A 99 10.48 -4.75 11.45
C CYS A 99 9.67 -3.44 11.43
N CYS A 100 8.62 -3.30 12.25
CA CYS A 100 7.87 -2.05 12.37
C CYS A 100 8.59 -1.08 13.32
N PRO A 101 8.64 0.23 12.99
CA PRO A 101 9.25 1.23 13.86
C PRO A 101 8.65 1.23 15.27
N GLY A 102 9.50 1.13 16.30
CA GLY A 102 9.10 1.12 17.71
C GLY A 102 8.76 -0.27 18.27
N HIS A 103 8.95 -1.33 17.49
CA HIS A 103 8.73 -2.72 17.90
C HIS A 103 9.97 -3.59 17.70
N GLU A 104 11.13 -2.98 17.46
CA GLU A 104 12.41 -3.68 17.28
C GLU A 104 12.82 -4.45 18.54
N VAL A 105 13.52 -5.57 18.34
CA VAL A 105 14.09 -6.45 19.37
C VAL A 105 15.61 -6.54 19.31
#